data_AF-A0A940BGX4-F1
#
_entry.id   AF-A0A940BGX4-F1
#
_cell.length_a   1.000
_cell.length_b   1.000
_cell.length_c   1.000
_cell.angle_alpha   90.00
_cell.angle_beta   90.00
_cell.angle_gamma   90.00
#
_symmetry.space_group_name_H-M   'P 1'
#
loop_
_entity.id
_entity.type
_entity.pdbx_description
1 polymer ?
#
loop_
_entity_poly.entity_id
_entity_poly.type
_entity_poly.pdbx_seq_one_letter_code
_entity_poly.pdbx_strand_id
1 'polypeptide(L)' 'MKNKSLISITDFSTDEILHILDLADGFERNPEPHILDGKVVATLFFEPSTRTRLSFESAVNRMGG' A
#
# COMPACT_ATOMS: atom_id res chain seq x y z
N MET A 1 -11.32 4.75 -5.74
CA MET A 1 -11.84 4.55 -4.36
C MET A 1 -12.48 5.84 -3.90
N LYS A 2 -13.72 5.77 -3.39
CA LYS A 2 -14.50 6.97 -3.01
C LYS A 2 -13.99 7.62 -1.71
N ASN A 3 -13.32 6.83 -0.86
CA ASN A 3 -12.58 7.27 0.32
C ASN A 3 -11.08 7.40 0.03
N LYS A 4 -10.46 8.48 0.53
CA LYS A 4 -9.01 8.73 0.42
C LYS A 4 -8.18 7.99 1.50
N SER A 5 -8.83 7.33 2.44
CA SER A 5 -8.21 6.64 3.58
C SER A 5 -8.71 5.20 3.68
N LEU A 6 -7.81 4.26 4.02
CA LEU A 6 -8.13 2.86 4.32
C LEU A 6 -7.98 2.66 5.84
N ILE A 7 -9.12 2.67 6.56
CA ILE A 7 -9.16 2.57 8.03
C ILE A 7 -9.84 1.27 8.46
N SER A 8 -11.04 0.99 7.93
CA SER A 8 -11.75 -0.28 8.16
C SER A 8 -11.99 -1.02 6.84
N ILE A 9 -11.96 -2.36 6.90
CA ILE A 9 -12.34 -3.20 5.76
C ILE A 9 -13.82 -3.04 5.38
N THR A 10 -14.66 -2.66 6.35
CA THR A 10 -16.10 -2.42 6.16
C THR A 10 -16.41 -1.15 5.37
N ASP A 11 -15.41 -0.27 5.18
CA ASP A 11 -15.56 0.96 4.40
C ASP A 11 -15.49 0.70 2.90
N PHE A 12 -15.19 -0.54 2.49
CA PHE A 12 -14.99 -0.95 1.11
C PHE A 12 -15.99 -2.02 0.70
N SER A 13 -16.53 -1.85 -0.50
CA SER A 13 -17.33 -2.88 -1.15
C SER A 13 -16.46 -4.07 -1.57
N THR A 14 -17.09 -5.23 -1.78
CA THR A 14 -16.40 -6.41 -2.31
C THR A 14 -15.69 -6.11 -3.63
N ASP A 15 -16.33 -5.35 -4.53
CA ASP A 15 -15.73 -5.00 -5.83
C ASP A 15 -14.49 -4.11 -5.66
N GLU A 16 -14.49 -3.17 -4.72
CA GLU A 16 -13.30 -2.36 -4.42
C GLU A 16 -12.15 -3.19 -3.84
N ILE A 17 -12.47 -4.18 -2.99
CA ILE A 17 -11.47 -5.10 -2.44
C ILE A 17 -10.88 -5.97 -3.55
N LEU A 18 -11.72 -6.56 -4.41
CA LEU A 18 -11.26 -7.35 -5.55
C LEU A 18 -10.38 -6.52 -6.49
N HIS A 19 -10.76 -5.26 -6.74
CA HIS A 19 -9.94 -4.36 -7.54
C HIS A 19 -8.55 -4.10 -6.94
N ILE A 20 -8.42 -3.97 -5.61
CA ILE A 20 -7.12 -3.84 -4.93
C ILE A 20 -6.27 -5.11 -5.14
N LEU A 21 -6.89 -6.30 -5.10
CA LEU A 21 -6.19 -7.56 -5.33
C LEU A 21 -5.72 -7.70 -6.78
N ASP A 22 -6.53 -7.28 -7.76
CA ASP A 22 -6.15 -7.26 -9.17
C ASP A 22 -4.96 -6.30 -9.41
N LEU A 23 -4.96 -5.14 -8.75
CA LEU A 23 -3.81 -4.23 -8.77
C LEU A 23 -2.55 -4.90 -8.19
N ALA A 24 -2.67 -5.61 -7.07
CA ALA A 24 -1.55 -6.31 -6.45
C ALA A 24 -0.94 -7.39 -7.38
N ASP A 25 -1.76 -8.20 -8.05
CA ASP A 25 -1.31 -9.17 -9.07
C ASP A 25 -0.63 -8.46 -10.26
N GLY A 26 -1.14 -7.29 -10.66
CA GLY A 26 -0.49 -6.43 -11.66
C GLY A 26 0.92 -6.01 -11.26
N PHE A 27 1.09 -5.49 -10.03
CA PHE A 27 2.39 -5.08 -9.49
C PHE A 27 3.38 -6.24 -9.32
N GLU A 28 2.89 -7.44 -9.00
CA GLU A 28 3.74 -8.64 -8.92
C GLU A 28 4.30 -9.03 -10.29
N ARG A 29 3.48 -8.93 -11.35
CA ARG A 29 3.88 -9.28 -12.72
C ARG A 29 4.76 -8.22 -13.37
N ASN A 30 4.43 -6.94 -13.17
CA ASN A 30 5.17 -5.80 -13.69
C ASN A 30 5.40 -4.77 -12.56
N PRO A 31 6.56 -4.84 -11.89
CA PRO A 31 6.91 -3.86 -10.87
C PRO A 31 7.05 -2.45 -11.46
N GLU A 32 6.46 -1.46 -10.79
CA GLU A 32 6.51 -0.03 -11.17
C GLU A 32 7.34 0.76 -10.12
N PRO A 33 8.68 0.85 -10.29
CA PRO A 33 9.59 1.27 -9.23
C PRO A 33 9.65 2.78 -8.97
N HIS A 34 8.92 3.60 -9.73
CA HIS A 34 9.02 5.07 -9.67
C HIS A 34 7.69 5.77 -9.37
N ILE A 35 6.64 5.02 -9.01
CA ILE A 35 5.30 5.58 -8.81
C ILE A 35 5.23 6.54 -7.61
N LEU A 36 6.18 6.45 -6.67
CA LEU A 36 6.30 7.33 -5.51
C LEU A 36 7.46 8.34 -5.60
N ASP A 37 8.09 8.50 -6.78
CA ASP A 37 9.17 9.47 -6.95
C ASP A 37 8.76 10.89 -6.48
N GLY A 38 9.59 11.48 -5.62
CA GLY A 38 9.35 12.80 -5.04
C GLY A 38 8.25 12.85 -3.96
N LYS A 39 7.77 11.69 -3.49
CA LYS A 39 6.88 11.58 -2.32
C LYS A 39 7.68 11.23 -1.07
N VAL A 40 7.14 11.61 0.08
CA VAL A 40 7.65 11.23 1.39
C VAL A 40 6.51 10.56 2.15
N VAL A 41 6.73 9.32 2.61
CA VAL A 41 5.74 8.55 3.36
C VAL A 41 6.18 8.41 4.81
N ALA A 42 5.30 8.75 5.75
CA ALA A 42 5.54 8.55 7.18
C ALA A 42 5.03 7.19 7.65
N THR A 43 5.89 6.40 8.31
CA THR A 43 5.56 5.10 8.91
C THR A 43 5.44 5.21 10.44
N LEU A 44 4.24 5.54 10.93
CA LEU A 44 4.00 5.78 12.36
C LEU A 44 3.58 4.49 13.08
N PHE A 45 4.51 3.88 13.82
CA PHE A 45 4.25 2.68 14.65
C PHE A 45 4.39 3.01 16.14
N PHE A 46 3.25 3.16 16.82
CA PHE A 46 3.20 3.43 18.27
C PHE A 46 3.36 2.16 19.11
N GLU A 47 3.04 1.00 18.53
CA GLU A 47 3.25 -0.32 19.11
C GLU A 47 4.23 -1.13 18.24
N PRO A 48 5.12 -1.95 18.83
CA PRO A 48 6.08 -2.73 18.05
C PRO A 48 5.41 -3.77 17.13
N SER A 49 5.66 -3.67 15.83
CA SER A 49 5.30 -4.71 14.84
C SER A 49 6.33 -4.81 13.72
N THR A 50 7.21 -5.80 13.80
CA THR A 50 8.33 -5.95 12.86
C THR A 50 7.85 -6.23 11.43
N ARG A 51 6.94 -7.19 11.24
CA ARG A 51 6.51 -7.59 9.90
C ARG A 51 5.76 -6.46 9.19
N THR A 52 4.82 -5.82 9.87
CA THR A 52 4.03 -4.73 9.29
C THR A 52 4.90 -3.53 8.96
N ARG A 53 5.79 -3.11 9.88
CA ARG A 53 6.67 -1.96 9.62
C ARG A 53 7.59 -2.19 8.44
N LEU A 54 8.32 -3.31 8.45
CA LEU A 54 9.28 -3.60 7.39
C LEU A 54 8.60 -3.86 6.04
N SER A 55 7.39 -4.43 6.00
CA SER A 55 6.67 -4.62 4.73
C SER A 55 6.24 -3.28 4.12
N PHE A 56 5.72 -2.35 4.92
CA PHE A 56 5.36 -1.00 4.45
C PHE A 56 6.59 -0.19 4.02
N GLU A 57 7.65 -0.15 4.84
CA GLU A 57 8.90 0.54 4.49
C GLU A 57 9.52 -0.04 3.21
N SER A 58 9.52 -1.37 3.06
CA SER A 58 10.06 -2.02 1.86
C SER A 58 9.24 -1.69 0.61
N ALA A 59 7.91 -1.65 0.71
CA ALA A 59 7.05 -1.31 -0.41
C ALA A 59 7.29 0.13 -0.89
N VAL A 60 7.38 1.07 0.05
CA VAL A 60 7.68 2.49 -0.23
C VAL A 60 9.03 2.64 -0.94
N ASN A 61 10.09 2.04 -0.37
CA ASN A 61 11.43 2.07 -0.96
C ASN A 61 11.49 1.46 -2.37
N ARG A 62 10.75 0.36 -2.61
CA ARG A 62 10.71 -0.31 -3.93
C ARG A 62 10.02 0.54 -5.00
N MET A 63 9.19 1.49 -4.59
CA MET A 63 8.38 2.33 -5.48
C MET A 63 8.96 3.75 -5.65
N GLY A 64 10.18 4.00 -5.15
CA GLY A 64 10.90 5.26 -5.37
C GLY A 64 10.55 6.38 -4.37
N GLY A 65 9.86 6.03 -3.29
CA GLY A 65 9.48 6.94 -2.20
C GLY A 65 10.09 6.57 -0.85
#